data_AF-A0A090X8E4-F1
#
_entry.id   AF-A0A090X8E4-F1
#
_cell.length_a   1.000
_cell.length_b   1.000
_cell.length_c   1.000
_cell.angle_alpha   90.00
_cell.angle_beta   90.00
_cell.angle_gamma   90.00
#
_symmetry.space_group_name_H-M   'P 1'
#
loop_
_entity.id
_entity.type
_entity.pdbx_description
1 polymer ?
#
loop_
_entity_poly.entity_id
_entity_poly.type
_entity_poly.pdbx_seq_one_letter_code
_entity_poly.pdbx_strand_id
1 'polypeptide(L)'
;FPNASEVIVKLPRTYMLQSAFNVSTLNCAVQLFYNETYHNKTYKKYNLVYVYTTGKYQDQPLYVKGVENYTILLEYWPDEYFPPEKKEEIVYSDKQSCMVTKNPKTHFPNNACSLLVTKETFSNPNKKCTEAFTRHCGHYAYNYTSIHNCVNRNDYN
;
A
#
# COMPACT_ATOMS: atom_id res chain seq x y z
N PHE A 1 -12.41 -11.50 -5.32
CA PHE A 1 -11.30 -10.55 -5.08
C PHE A 1 -11.09 -9.71 -6.34
N PRO A 2 -10.56 -8.47 -6.24
CA PRO A 2 -10.33 -7.60 -7.41
C PRO A 2 -9.17 -8.13 -8.28
N ASN A 3 -9.16 -7.73 -9.55
CA ASN A 3 -8.00 -7.93 -10.44
C ASN A 3 -6.88 -6.97 -10.02
N ALA A 4 -5.83 -7.48 -9.36
CA ALA A 4 -4.77 -6.64 -8.83
C ALA A 4 -3.98 -5.90 -9.93
N SER A 5 -3.81 -6.49 -11.11
CA SER A 5 -3.13 -5.84 -12.24
C SER A 5 -3.83 -4.55 -12.69
N GLU A 6 -5.16 -4.50 -12.63
CA GLU A 6 -5.91 -3.27 -12.90
C GLU A 6 -5.84 -2.28 -11.74
N VAL A 7 -5.89 -2.77 -10.49
CA VAL A 7 -5.89 -1.92 -9.30
C VAL A 7 -4.58 -1.13 -9.21
N ILE A 8 -3.43 -1.79 -9.36
CA ILE A 8 -2.12 -1.13 -9.24
C ILE A 8 -1.92 -0.02 -10.28
N VAL A 9 -2.55 -0.15 -11.45
CA VAL A 9 -2.50 0.85 -12.53
C VAL A 9 -3.44 2.02 -12.24
N LYS A 10 -4.65 1.74 -11.74
CA LYS A 10 -5.68 2.75 -11.48
C LYS A 10 -5.50 3.50 -10.16
N LEU A 11 -4.84 2.89 -9.19
CA LEU A 11 -4.54 3.45 -7.87
C LEU A 11 -3.02 3.50 -7.62
N PRO A 12 -2.26 4.25 -8.43
CA PRO A 12 -0.80 4.29 -8.32
C PRO A 12 -0.34 5.03 -7.06
N ARG A 13 -1.21 5.81 -6.41
CA ARG A 13 -0.90 6.52 -5.17
C ARG A 13 -2.11 6.52 -4.25
N THR A 14 -1.93 6.01 -3.04
CA THR A 14 -2.97 5.99 -2.01
C THR A 14 -2.36 6.17 -0.63
N TYR A 15 -3.18 6.57 0.33
CA TYR A 15 -2.77 6.92 1.68
C TYR A 15 -3.51 6.08 2.69
N MET A 16 -2.81 5.68 3.75
CA MET A 16 -3.37 4.83 4.79
C MET A 16 -4.37 5.62 5.62
N LEU A 17 -5.64 5.21 5.56
CA LEU A 17 -6.72 5.79 6.34
C LEU A 17 -6.99 4.97 7.61
N GLN A 18 -6.98 3.64 7.49
CA GLN A 18 -7.19 2.72 8.62
C GLN A 18 -6.17 1.59 8.59
N SER A 19 -5.80 1.12 9.77
CA SER A 19 -4.93 -0.05 9.94
C SER A 19 -5.45 -0.95 11.07
N ALA A 20 -5.29 -2.26 10.88
CA ALA A 20 -5.57 -3.27 11.92
C ALA A 20 -4.46 -3.35 12.99
N PHE A 21 -3.38 -2.60 12.79
CA PHE A 21 -2.27 -2.42 13.72
C PHE A 21 -2.14 -0.95 14.11
N ASN A 22 -1.46 -0.68 15.22
CA ASN A 22 -1.19 0.68 15.68
C ASN A 22 0.30 0.85 15.95
N VAL A 23 0.91 1.82 15.28
CA VAL A 23 2.28 2.28 15.56
C VAL A 23 2.16 3.70 16.10
N SER A 24 2.37 3.89 17.40
CA SER A 24 2.11 5.15 18.10
C SER A 24 2.86 6.36 17.55
N THR A 25 4.01 6.14 16.91
CA THR A 25 4.85 7.19 16.33
C THR A 25 4.57 7.44 14.85
N LEU A 26 3.70 6.66 14.21
CA LEU A 26 3.40 6.77 12.78
C LEU A 26 2.37 7.88 12.56
N ASN A 27 2.73 8.90 11.79
CA ASN A 27 1.87 10.05 11.50
C ASN A 27 0.97 9.80 10.28
N CYS A 28 1.55 9.29 9.19
CA CYS A 28 0.82 8.90 8.00
C CYS A 28 1.64 7.88 7.19
N ALA A 29 0.99 7.20 6.25
CA ALA A 29 1.69 6.35 5.28
C ALA A 29 1.12 6.53 3.87
N VAL A 30 1.99 6.41 2.86
CA VAL A 30 1.62 6.48 1.45
C VAL A 30 2.10 5.23 0.72
N GLN A 31 1.19 4.59 0.01
CA GLN A 31 1.46 3.47 -0.89
C GLN A 31 1.58 3.98 -2.33
N LEU A 32 2.56 3.43 -3.05
CA LEU A 32 2.88 3.82 -4.41
C LEU A 32 3.10 2.62 -5.32
N PHE A 33 2.62 2.76 -6.55
CA PHE A 33 3.03 1.99 -7.70
C PHE A 33 3.55 2.94 -8.77
N TYR A 34 4.76 2.69 -9.25
CA TYR A 34 5.41 3.56 -10.23
C TYR A 34 6.34 2.76 -11.14
N ASN A 35 6.73 3.38 -12.24
CA ASN A 35 7.75 2.83 -13.13
C ASN A 35 9.07 3.54 -12.87
N GLU A 36 10.16 2.79 -12.82
CA GLU A 36 11.52 3.31 -12.79
C GLU A 36 12.31 2.75 -13.96
N THR A 37 12.96 3.62 -14.73
CA THR A 37 13.79 3.22 -15.86
C THR A 37 15.25 3.30 -15.47
N TYR A 38 15.94 2.16 -15.52
CA TYR A 38 17.38 2.10 -15.32
C TYR A 38 18.05 1.51 -16.57
N HIS A 39 19.03 2.23 -17.11
CA HIS A 39 19.55 2.02 -18.46
C HIS A 39 18.40 1.96 -19.50
N ASN A 40 18.18 0.81 -20.12
CA ASN A 40 17.16 0.60 -21.16
C ASN A 40 16.02 -0.33 -20.70
N LYS A 41 15.92 -0.60 -19.39
CA LYS A 41 14.86 -1.45 -18.82
C LYS A 41 13.97 -0.63 -17.90
N THR A 42 12.66 -0.83 -18.04
CA THR A 42 11.66 -0.20 -17.19
C THR A 42 11.12 -1.24 -16.22
N TYR A 43 11.18 -0.91 -14.94
CA TYR A 43 10.76 -1.77 -13.84
C TYR A 43 9.53 -1.18 -13.17
N LYS A 44 8.54 -2.04 -12.89
CA LYS A 44 7.43 -1.68 -12.02
C LYS A 44 7.87 -1.80 -10.57
N LYS A 45 7.63 -0.77 -9.78
CA LYS A 45 7.97 -0.73 -8.36
C LYS A 45 6.75 -0.49 -7.49
N TYR A 46 6.83 -1.04 -6.30
CA TYR A 46 5.90 -0.85 -5.21
C TYR A 46 6.66 -0.25 -4.03
N ASN A 47 6.09 0.75 -3.37
CA ASN A 47 6.67 1.28 -2.14
C ASN A 47 5.57 1.61 -1.13
N LEU A 48 5.86 1.40 0.14
CA LEU A 48 5.03 1.79 1.26
C LEU A 48 5.87 2.62 2.22
N VAL A 49 5.58 3.92 2.26
CA VAL A 49 6.42 4.92 2.91
C VAL A 49 5.72 5.36 4.18
N TYR A 50 6.36 5.09 5.30
CA TYR A 50 5.90 5.44 6.64
C TYR A 50 6.54 6.76 7.06
N VAL A 51 5.73 7.73 7.45
CA VAL A 51 6.20 9.04 7.94
C VAL A 51 5.86 9.16 9.41
N TYR A 52 6.88 9.34 10.24
CA TYR A 52 6.75 9.39 11.70
C TYR A 52 6.50 10.81 12.20
N THR A 53 5.99 10.93 13.44
CA THR A 53 5.73 12.21 14.11
C THR A 53 6.97 13.09 14.28
N THR A 54 8.17 12.51 14.21
CA THR A 54 9.45 13.23 14.22
C THR A 54 9.79 13.90 12.87
N GLY A 55 9.01 13.65 11.82
CA GLY A 55 9.30 14.06 10.45
C GLY A 55 10.23 13.11 9.71
N LYS A 56 10.87 12.15 10.41
CA LYS A 56 11.61 11.05 9.77
C LYS A 56 10.66 10.17 8.99
N TYR A 57 11.18 9.52 7.96
CA TYR A 57 10.44 8.52 7.19
C TYR A 57 11.23 7.23 7.08
N GLN A 58 10.52 6.15 6.80
CA GLN A 58 11.08 4.85 6.45
C GLN A 58 10.30 4.30 5.26
N ASP A 59 11.02 3.80 4.28
CA ASP A 59 10.45 3.11 3.14
C ASP A 59 11.38 1.98 2.68
N GLN A 60 10.84 1.10 1.85
CA GLN A 60 11.59 0.00 1.29
C GLN A 60 10.99 -0.37 -0.07
N PRO A 61 11.42 0.30 -1.15
CA PRO A 61 10.87 0.05 -2.46
C PRO A 61 11.21 -1.37 -2.94
N LEU A 62 10.22 -2.02 -3.55
CA LEU A 62 10.28 -3.39 -4.06
C LEU A 62 9.95 -3.40 -5.54
N TYR A 63 10.53 -4.34 -6.27
CA TYR A 63 10.19 -4.66 -7.66
C TYR A 63 8.94 -5.52 -7.70
N VAL A 64 7.99 -5.16 -8.57
CA VAL A 64 6.82 -5.99 -8.88
C VAL A 64 7.23 -7.05 -9.89
N LYS A 65 7.29 -8.31 -9.45
CA LYS A 65 7.69 -9.47 -10.27
C LYS A 65 6.53 -10.06 -11.06
N GLY A 66 5.32 -9.90 -10.54
CA GLY A 66 4.13 -10.45 -11.16
C GLY A 66 2.90 -10.21 -10.31
N VAL A 67 1.75 -10.62 -10.85
CA VAL A 67 0.47 -10.58 -10.15
C VAL A 67 -0.20 -11.93 -10.34
N GLU A 68 -0.57 -12.55 -9.22
CA GLU A 68 -1.31 -13.81 -9.17
C GLU A 68 -2.68 -13.53 -8.54
N ASN A 69 -3.74 -13.47 -9.36
CA ASN A 69 -5.09 -13.09 -8.94
C ASN A 69 -5.15 -11.71 -8.26
N TYR A 70 -5.22 -11.71 -6.92
CA TYR A 70 -5.28 -10.51 -6.08
C TYR A 70 -3.99 -10.26 -5.31
N THR A 71 -2.97 -11.08 -5.55
CA THR A 71 -1.68 -11.03 -4.86
C THR A 71 -0.61 -10.44 -5.77
N ILE A 72 0.09 -9.45 -5.27
CA ILE A 72 1.27 -8.85 -5.89
C ILE A 72 2.49 -9.62 -5.41
N LEU A 73 3.30 -10.09 -6.34
CA LEU A 73 4.58 -10.73 -6.07
C LEU A 73 5.68 -9.67 -6.08
N LEU A 74 6.44 -9.59 -4.99
CA LEU A 74 7.38 -8.50 -4.73
C LEU A 74 8.77 -9.05 -4.39
N GLU A 75 9.82 -8.30 -4.76
CA GLU A 75 11.21 -8.64 -4.45
C GLU A 75 12.12 -7.40 -4.35
N TYR A 76 13.25 -7.49 -3.64
CA TYR A 76 14.21 -6.40 -3.52
C TYR A 76 15.05 -6.18 -4.77
N TRP A 77 15.24 -7.22 -5.57
CA TRP A 77 16.13 -7.21 -6.73
C TRP A 77 15.33 -7.28 -8.03
N PRO A 78 15.74 -6.59 -9.10
CA PRO A 78 15.08 -6.67 -10.40
C PRO A 78 15.32 -8.00 -11.13
N ASP A 79 16.36 -8.74 -10.76
CA ASP A 79 16.79 -9.98 -11.44
C ASP A 79 15.75 -11.11 -11.34
N GLU A 80 15.48 -11.77 -12.47
CA GLU A 80 14.50 -12.86 -12.60
C GLU A 80 14.94 -14.15 -11.88
N TYR A 81 16.24 -14.30 -11.61
CA TYR A 81 16.77 -15.46 -10.89
C TYR A 81 16.22 -15.60 -9.47
N PHE A 82 15.92 -14.47 -8.80
CA PHE A 82 15.42 -14.49 -7.43
C PHE A 82 13.89 -14.65 -7.40
N PRO A 83 13.37 -15.74 -6.81
CA PRO A 83 11.92 -15.92 -6.67
C PRO A 83 11.35 -14.84 -5.74
N PRO A 84 10.12 -14.36 -5.97
CA PRO A 84 9.51 -13.33 -5.13
C PRO A 84 9.20 -13.86 -3.74
N GLU A 85 9.94 -13.39 -2.73
CA GLU A 85 9.74 -13.83 -1.34
C GLU A 85 8.63 -13.06 -0.63
N LYS A 86 8.39 -11.82 -1.08
CA LYS A 86 7.43 -10.86 -0.52
C LYS A 86 6.12 -10.90 -1.31
N LYS A 87 5.02 -10.69 -0.58
CA LYS A 87 3.66 -10.67 -1.13
C LYS A 87 2.86 -9.56 -0.49
N GLU A 88 2.02 -8.91 -1.29
CA GLU A 88 0.98 -7.99 -0.83
C GLU A 88 -0.34 -8.39 -1.49
N GLU A 89 -1.40 -8.53 -0.71
CA GLU A 89 -2.71 -8.97 -1.19
C GLU A 89 -3.67 -7.79 -1.26
N ILE A 90 -4.29 -7.54 -2.41
CA ILE A 90 -5.37 -6.56 -2.57
C ILE A 90 -6.72 -7.26 -2.37
N VAL A 91 -7.20 -7.33 -1.13
CA VAL A 91 -8.41 -8.11 -0.79
C VAL A 91 -9.72 -7.40 -1.18
N TYR A 92 -9.68 -6.10 -1.41
CA TYR A 92 -10.78 -5.32 -1.96
C TYR A 92 -10.26 -4.07 -2.68
N SER A 93 -10.95 -3.63 -3.72
CA SER A 93 -10.76 -2.30 -4.31
C SER A 93 -11.98 -1.94 -5.14
N ASP A 94 -12.36 -0.66 -5.14
CA ASP A 94 -13.32 -0.11 -6.10
C ASP A 94 -12.65 0.34 -7.41
N LYS A 95 -11.32 0.17 -7.51
CA LYS A 95 -10.46 0.55 -8.64
C LYS A 95 -10.47 2.05 -8.95
N GLN A 96 -10.97 2.90 -8.04
CA GLN A 96 -11.12 4.34 -8.28
C GLN A 96 -10.67 5.18 -7.09
N SER A 97 -11.10 4.83 -5.88
CA SER A 97 -10.87 5.65 -4.68
C SER A 97 -10.15 4.92 -3.57
N CYS A 98 -10.18 3.58 -3.54
CA CYS A 98 -9.65 2.84 -2.41
C CYS A 98 -9.20 1.42 -2.74
N MET A 99 -8.38 0.88 -1.84
CA MET A 99 -8.09 -0.53 -1.74
C MET A 99 -7.87 -0.94 -0.30
N VAL A 100 -8.18 -2.21 0.00
CA VAL A 100 -7.82 -2.86 1.26
C VAL A 100 -6.72 -3.83 0.95
N THR A 101 -5.60 -3.71 1.66
CA THR A 101 -4.45 -4.59 1.47
C THR A 101 -4.12 -5.39 2.71
N LYS A 102 -3.47 -6.54 2.49
CA LYS A 102 -2.94 -7.43 3.52
C LYS A 102 -1.53 -7.84 3.18
N ASN A 103 -0.64 -7.75 4.15
CA ASN A 103 0.64 -8.44 4.11
C ASN A 103 0.53 -9.72 4.97
N PRO A 104 0.42 -10.91 4.36
CA PRO A 104 0.26 -12.16 5.10
C PRO A 104 1.54 -12.64 5.80
N LYS A 105 2.72 -12.09 5.44
CA LYS A 105 4.02 -12.48 5.99
C LYS A 105 4.63 -11.34 6.80
N THR A 106 3.99 -11.00 7.92
CA THR A 106 4.43 -9.91 8.79
C THR A 106 4.40 -10.30 10.26
N HIS A 107 5.18 -9.57 11.06
CA HIS A 107 5.29 -9.76 12.50
C HIS A 107 4.19 -9.04 13.29
N PHE A 108 3.37 -8.22 12.63
CA PHE A 108 2.23 -7.56 13.29
C PHE A 108 1.12 -8.55 13.64
N PRO A 109 0.51 -8.44 14.84
CA PRO A 109 -0.67 -9.24 15.19
C PRO A 109 -1.82 -8.98 14.21
N ASN A 110 -2.53 -10.05 13.82
CA ASN A 110 -3.60 -10.07 12.81
C ASN A 110 -3.19 -9.80 11.35
N ASN A 111 -1.89 -9.89 11.04
CA ASN A 111 -1.32 -9.48 9.77
C ASN A 111 -1.47 -7.96 9.53
N ALA A 112 -0.59 -7.38 8.73
CA ALA A 112 -0.64 -5.95 8.44
C ALA A 112 -1.77 -5.74 7.42
N CYS A 113 -2.91 -5.27 7.91
CA CYS A 113 -4.13 -5.04 7.12
C CYS A 113 -4.44 -3.54 7.11
N SER A 114 -4.61 -2.95 5.93
CA SER A 114 -4.74 -1.50 5.77
C SER A 114 -5.85 -1.12 4.80
N LEU A 115 -6.61 -0.08 5.12
CA LEU A 115 -7.43 0.65 4.15
C LEU A 115 -6.61 1.81 3.61
N LEU A 116 -6.41 1.80 2.31
CA LEU A 116 -5.71 2.84 1.57
C LEU A 116 -6.70 3.55 0.66
N VAL A 117 -6.63 4.88 0.63
CA VAL A 117 -7.56 5.73 -0.13
C VAL A 117 -6.81 6.79 -0.92
N THR A 118 -7.41 7.29 -2.00
CA THR A 118 -6.88 8.44 -2.74
C THR A 118 -6.89 9.71 -1.88
N LYS A 119 -6.14 10.73 -2.31
CA LYS A 119 -6.07 12.02 -1.59
C LYS A 119 -7.46 12.66 -1.49
N GLU A 120 -8.21 12.58 -2.57
CA GLU A 120 -9.52 13.20 -2.77
C GLU A 120 -10.58 12.61 -1.83
N THR A 121 -10.46 11.32 -1.51
CA THR A 121 -11.42 10.61 -0.68
C THR A 121 -10.95 10.37 0.75
N PHE A 122 -9.83 10.98 1.17
CA PHE A 122 -9.27 10.73 2.50
C PHE A 122 -10.16 11.25 3.63
N SER A 123 -10.66 12.48 3.50
CA SER A 123 -11.54 13.11 4.50
C SER A 123 -12.98 12.60 4.46
N ASN A 124 -13.39 12.01 3.34
CA ASN A 124 -14.72 11.46 3.14
C ASN A 124 -14.64 10.14 2.33
N PRO A 125 -14.23 9.03 2.96
CA PRO A 125 -14.04 7.76 2.27
C PRO A 125 -15.39 7.19 1.82
N ASN A 126 -15.38 6.48 0.68
CA ASN A 126 -16.55 5.73 0.25
C ASN A 126 -16.88 4.65 1.28
N LYS A 127 -18.14 4.62 1.75
CA LYS A 127 -18.62 3.68 2.77
C LYS A 127 -18.35 2.21 2.41
N LYS A 128 -18.42 1.86 1.12
CA LYS A 128 -18.09 0.49 0.67
C LYS A 128 -16.64 0.10 0.98
N CYS A 129 -15.72 1.06 1.00
CA CYS A 129 -14.31 0.83 1.33
C CYS A 129 -14.11 0.55 2.81
N THR A 130 -14.75 1.32 3.69
CA THR A 130 -14.68 1.10 5.14
C THR A 130 -15.40 -0.19 5.54
N GLU A 131 -16.55 -0.49 4.94
CA GLU A 131 -17.25 -1.77 5.13
C GLU A 131 -16.41 -2.95 4.64
N ALA A 132 -15.73 -2.82 3.50
CA ALA A 132 -14.82 -3.84 2.99
C ALA A 132 -13.60 -4.03 3.90
N PHE A 133 -13.05 -2.95 4.47
CA PHE A 133 -12.00 -3.04 5.47
C PHE A 133 -12.51 -3.83 6.69
N THR A 134 -13.67 -3.48 7.25
CA THR A 134 -14.23 -4.20 8.40
C THR A 134 -14.44 -5.69 8.12
N ARG A 135 -14.97 -6.02 6.94
CA ARG A 135 -15.19 -7.42 6.54
C ARG A 135 -13.88 -8.22 6.44
N HIS A 136 -12.80 -7.62 5.97
CA HIS A 136 -11.55 -8.32 5.71
C HIS A 136 -10.53 -8.23 6.83
N CYS A 137 -10.47 -7.09 7.54
CA CYS A 137 -9.49 -6.76 8.56
C CYS A 137 -10.06 -6.75 9.98
N GLY A 138 -11.39 -6.74 10.15
CA GLY A 138 -12.04 -6.47 11.43
C GLY A 138 -12.08 -4.98 11.77
N HIS A 139 -12.21 -4.65 13.06
CA HIS A 139 -12.15 -3.26 13.51
C HIS A 139 -10.74 -2.68 13.35
N TYR A 140 -10.66 -1.40 12.98
CA TYR A 140 -9.36 -0.74 12.92
C TYR A 140 -8.78 -0.59 14.33
N ALA A 141 -7.49 -0.85 14.47
CA ALA A 141 -6.74 -0.49 15.67
C ALA A 141 -6.36 0.99 15.67
N TYR A 142 -6.23 1.58 14.47
CA TYR A 142 -5.92 2.99 14.29
C TYR A 142 -6.60 3.58 13.06
N ASN A 143 -7.04 4.83 13.17
CA ASN A 143 -7.65 5.61 12.10
C ASN A 143 -6.89 6.94 11.95
N TYR A 144 -6.24 7.12 10.80
CA TYR A 144 -5.43 8.29 10.50
C TYR A 144 -6.33 9.48 10.13
N THR A 145 -5.98 10.66 10.64
CA THR A 145 -6.79 11.88 10.45
C THR A 145 -6.13 12.89 9.53
N SER A 146 -4.86 12.67 9.14
CA SER A 146 -4.12 13.58 8.27
C SER A 146 -3.12 12.82 7.39
N ILE A 147 -2.94 13.34 6.17
CA ILE A 147 -1.93 12.91 5.20
C ILE A 147 -0.97 14.05 4.83
N HIS A 148 -1.01 15.18 5.55
CA HIS A 148 -0.28 16.38 5.20
C HIS A 148 1.21 16.12 4.94
N ASN A 149 1.85 15.35 5.83
CA ASN A 149 3.26 14.98 5.73
C ASN A 149 3.57 13.90 4.68
N CYS A 150 2.54 13.31 4.07
CA CYS A 150 2.66 12.28 3.04
C CYS A 150 2.32 12.78 1.62
N VAL A 151 1.54 13.85 1.48
CA VAL A 151 1.04 14.32 0.16
C VAL A 151 2.17 14.77 -0.77
N ASN A 152 3.20 15.42 -0.24
CA ASN A 152 4.30 15.97 -1.04
C ASN A 152 5.51 15.03 -1.15
N ARG A 153 5.44 13.84 -0.56
CA ARG A 153 6.54 12.87 -0.60
C ARG A 153 6.64 12.35 -2.04
N ASN A 154 7.70 12.71 -2.72
CA ASN A 154 8.04 12.25 -4.08
C ASN A 154 9.47 11.71 -4.13
N ASP A 155 10.08 11.55 -2.96
CA ASP A 155 11.50 11.33 -2.69
C ASP A 155 11.98 9.93 -3.10
N TYR A 156 11.30 9.29 -4.05
CA TYR A 156 11.52 7.93 -4.51
C TYR A 156 12.54 7.93 -5.65
N ASN A 157 13.75 8.38 -5.35
CA ASN A 157 14.96 8.19 -6.16
C ASN A 157 15.92 7.28 -5.39
#